data_AF-A0A519LDI5-F1
#
_entry.id   AF-A0A519LDI5-F1
#
_cell.length_a   1.000
_cell.length_b   1.000
_cell.length_c   1.000
_cell.angle_alpha   90.00
_cell.angle_beta   90.00
_cell.angle_gamma   90.00
#
_symmetry.space_group_name_H-M   'P 1'
#
loop_
_entity.id
_entity.type
_entity.pdbx_description
1 polymer ?
#
loop_
_entity_poly.entity_id
_entity_poly.type
_entity_poly.pdbx_seq_one_letter_code
_entity_poly.pdbx_strand_id
1 'polypeptide(L)' 'MPIRKTPLREAAGVKLIQVDEISADGGKVRSTHYRLSTLRPNQPRVLANERAAYDAFDLEVIASLADPIVQRLQR' A
#
# COMPACT_ATOMS: atom_id res chain seq x y z
N MET A 1 -26.38 -9.27 13.26
CA MET A 1 -25.13 -9.68 12.59
C MET A 1 -24.14 -8.52 12.70
N PRO A 2 -22.93 -8.71 13.24
CA PRO A 2 -21.95 -7.64 13.32
C PRO A 2 -21.44 -7.35 11.90
N ILE A 3 -21.76 -6.17 11.38
CA ILE A 3 -21.18 -5.66 10.14
C ILE A 3 -19.70 -5.42 10.46
N ARG A 4 -18.84 -6.38 10.13
CA ARG A 4 -17.39 -6.16 10.14
C ARG A 4 -17.12 -5.11 9.06
N LYS A 5 -17.00 -3.85 9.47
CA LYS A 5 -16.54 -2.76 8.60
C LYS A 5 -15.06 -2.98 8.35
N THR A 6 -14.75 -3.92 7.47
CA THR A 6 -13.40 -4.05 6.93
C THR A 6 -13.12 -2.77 6.15
N PRO A 7 -12.07 -1.99 6.48
CA PRO A 7 -11.75 -0.78 5.75
C PRO A 7 -11.61 -1.12 4.26
N LEU A 8 -12.15 -0.27 3.39
CA LEU A 8 -12.17 -0.46 1.93
C LEU A 8 -10.79 -0.84 1.36
N ARG A 9 -9.75 -0.35 2.01
CA ARG A 9 -8.32 -0.58 1.74
C ARG A 9 -7.89 -2.03 1.95
N GLU A 10 -8.35 -2.66 3.04
CA GLU A 10 -8.11 -4.09 3.30
C GLU A 10 -8.91 -4.97 2.34
N ALA A 11 -10.14 -4.57 2.01
CA ALA A 11 -10.95 -5.24 0.99
C ALA A 11 -10.35 -5.11 -0.42
N ALA A 12 -9.56 -4.07 -0.69
CA ALA A 12 -8.83 -3.94 -1.96
C ALA A 12 -7.53 -4.78 -1.99
N GLY A 13 -7.10 -5.36 -0.86
CA GLY A 13 -5.86 -6.12 -0.77
C GLY A 13 -4.61 -5.27 -0.98
N VAL A 14 -4.74 -3.95 -0.82
CA VAL A 14 -3.65 -2.99 -0.98
C VAL A 14 -3.09 -2.66 0.40
N LYS A 15 -1.77 -2.69 0.55
CA LYS A 15 -1.05 -2.33 1.79
C LYS A 15 -0.01 -1.27 1.50
N LEU A 16 0.05 -0.25 2.35
CA LEU A 16 1.12 0.73 2.38
C LEU A 16 2.02 0.43 3.58
N ILE A 17 3.31 0.25 3.32
CA ILE A 17 4.32 -0.05 4.34
C ILE A 17 5.31 1.11 4.36
N GLN A 18 5.44 1.80 5.49
CA GLN A 18 6.52 2.74 5.69
C GLN A 18 7.79 1.97 6.08
N VAL A 19 8.89 2.23 5.38
CA VAL A 19 10.20 1.63 5.63
C VAL A 19 11.15 2.75 5.99
N ASP A 20 11.52 2.79 7.27
CA ASP A 20 12.54 3.70 7.77
C ASP A 20 13.89 2.98 7.74
N GLU A 21 14.81 3.51 6.95
CA GLU A 21 16.18 3.03 6.84
C GLU A 21 17.02 3.72 7.92
N ILE A 22 17.48 2.95 8.89
CA ILE A 22 18.22 3.46 10.04
C ILE A 22 19.72 3.35 9.75
N SER A 23 20.47 4.44 9.92
CA SER A 23 21.92 4.43 9.79
C SER A 23 22.57 3.63 10.93
N ALA A 24 23.50 2.76 10.58
CA ALA A 24 24.27 1.94 11.52
C ALA A 24 25.09 2.79 12.54
N ASP A 25 25.46 4.02 12.17
CA ASP A 25 26.37 4.86 12.96
C ASP A 25 25.73 5.63 14.13
N GLY A 26 24.43 5.46 14.41
CA GLY A 26 23.84 6.17 15.55
C GLY A 26 22.33 6.10 15.72
N GLY A 27 21.65 5.12 15.12
CA GLY A 27 20.21 4.93 15.33
C GLY A 27 19.32 6.04 14.75
N LYS A 28 19.88 6.94 13.93
CA LYS A 28 19.13 7.99 13.24
C LYS A 28 18.56 7.46 11.92
N VAL A 29 17.31 7.83 11.63
CA VAL A 29 16.66 7.54 10.34
C VAL A 29 17.41 8.29 9.24
N ARG A 30 17.99 7.55 8.29
CA ARG A 30 18.74 8.05 7.14
C ARG A 30 17.82 8.38 5.98
N SER A 31 16.80 7.54 5.78
CA SER A 31 15.87 7.60 4.67
C SER A 31 14.53 7.02 5.11
N THR A 32 13.42 7.64 4.72
CA THR A 32 12.10 7.03 4.83
C THR A 32 11.58 6.83 3.42
N HIS A 33 11.16 5.60 3.12
CA HIS A 33 10.54 5.25 1.86
C HIS A 33 9.24 4.49 2.10
N TYR A 34 8.30 4.66 1.20
CA TYR A 34 6.98 4.05 1.30
C TYR A 34 6.87 2.95 0.26
N ARG A 35 6.47 1.76 0.69
CA ARG A 35 6.30 0.60 -0.15
C ARG A 35 4.82 0.27 -0.33
N LEU A 36 4.38 0.25 -1.58
CA LEU A 36 3.03 -0.16 -1.96
C LEU A 36 3.03 -1.66 -2.30
N SER A 37 2.15 -2.42 -1.66
CA SER A 37 1.91 -3.84 -1.96
C SER A 37 0.48 -4.02 -2.43
N THR A 38 0.32 -4.53 -3.65
CA THR A 38 -0.97 -4.71 -4.33
C THR A 38 -0.95 -6.06 -5.05
N LEU A 39 -2.13 -6.61 -5.32
CA LEU A 39 -2.31 -7.86 -6.07
C LEU A 39 -2.18 -7.66 -7.59
N ARG A 40 -2.05 -6.42 -8.07
CA ARG A 40 -1.90 -6.10 -9.49
C ARG A 40 -0.42 -6.25 -9.92
N PRO A 41 -0.14 -6.94 -11.04
CA PRO A 41 1.23 -7.07 -11.55
C PRO A 41 1.76 -5.74 -12.12
N ASN A 42 3.09 -5.54 -12.05
CA ASN A 42 3.85 -4.45 -12.69
C ASN A 42 3.71 -3.00 -12.14
N GLN A 43 3.30 -2.79 -10.89
CA GLN A 43 3.32 -1.43 -10.32
C GLN A 43 4.63 -1.03 -9.62
N PRO A 44 4.99 0.27 -9.65
CA PRO A 44 6.13 0.81 -8.93
C PRO A 44 5.90 0.63 -7.42
N ARG A 45 6.76 -0.16 -6.80
CA ARG A 45 6.60 -0.60 -5.41
C ARG A 45 7.11 0.39 -4.39
N VAL A 46 7.92 1.39 -4.78
CA VAL A 46 8.64 2.25 -3.84
C VAL A 46 8.43 3.72 -4.20
N LEU A 47 7.99 4.50 -3.22
CA LEU A 47 7.67 5.92 -3.31
C LEU A 47 8.49 6.65 -2.24
N ALA A 48 9.18 7.72 -2.62
CA ALA A 48 10.06 8.46 -1.72
C ALA A 48 9.34 9.50 -0.85
N ASN A 49 8.08 9.84 -1.18
CA ASN A 49 7.34 10.91 -0.52
C ASN A 49 6.04 10.35 0.06
N GLU A 50 5.78 10.65 1.34
CA GLU A 50 4.59 10.22 2.08
C GLU A 50 3.30 10.59 1.36
N ARG A 51 3.19 11.85 0.94
CA ARG A 51 1.97 12.36 0.32
C ARG A 51 1.69 11.69 -1.01
N ALA A 52 2.74 11.57 -1.84
CA ALA A 52 2.66 10.82 -3.09
C ALA A 52 2.33 9.35 -2.86
N ALA A 53 2.76 8.78 -1.73
CA ALA A 53 2.49 7.40 -1.40
C ALA A 53 1.05 7.14 -0.94
N TYR A 54 0.48 8.05 -0.14
CA TYR A 54 -0.94 8.02 0.20
C TYR A 54 -1.83 8.28 -1.03
N ASP A 55 -1.48 9.24 -1.87
CA ASP A 55 -2.22 9.52 -3.11
C ASP A 55 -2.19 8.30 -4.05
N ALA A 56 -1.02 7.69 -4.25
CA ALA A 56 -0.89 6.46 -5.04
C ALA A 56 -1.64 5.28 -4.42
N PHE A 57 -1.68 5.20 -3.09
CA PHE A 57 -2.42 4.17 -2.38
C PHE A 57 -3.93 4.29 -2.54
N ASP A 58 -4.50 5.49 -2.41
CA ASP A 58 -5.94 5.69 -2.60
C ASP A 58 -6.36 5.42 -4.06
N LEU A 59 -5.54 5.84 -5.03
CA LEU A 59 -5.75 5.51 -6.44
C LEU A 59 -5.71 4.00 -6.68
N GLU A 60 -4.77 3.29 -6.04
CA GLU A 60 -4.63 1.84 -6.22
C GLU A 60 -5.76 1.06 -5.53
N VAL A 61 -6.28 1.56 -4.41
CA VAL A 61 -7.46 0.99 -3.76
C VAL A 61 -8.67 1.07 -4.68
N ILE A 62 -8.89 2.22 -5.31
CA ILE A 62 -9.98 2.40 -6.29
C ILE A 62 -9.77 1.49 -7.49
N ALA A 63 -8.55 1.46 -8.04
CA ALA A 63 -8.23 0.64 -9.21
C ALA A 63 -8.37 -0.86 -8.92
N SER A 64 -7.93 -1.33 -7.74
CA SER A 64 -8.04 -2.72 -7.29
C SER A 64 -9.48 -3.15 -7.06
N LEU A 65 -10.33 -2.25 -6.53
CA LEU A 65 -11.76 -2.51 -6.38
C LEU A 65 -12.50 -2.53 -7.73
N ALA A 66 -12.00 -1.82 -8.74
CA ALA A 66 -12.54 -1.85 -10.09
C ALA A 66 -11.98 -3.00 -10.95
N ASP A 67 -10.90 -3.66 -10.52
CA ASP A 67 -10.20 -4.68 -11.30
C ASP A 67 -10.80 -6.09 -11.03
N PRO A 68 -11.45 -6.73 -12.02
CA PRO A 68 -12.05 -8.05 -11.84
C PRO A 68 -11.03 -9.16 -11.58
N ILE A 69 -9.75 -8.97 -11.95
CA ILE A 69 -8.67 -9.93 -11.66
C ILE A 69 -8.35 -9.92 -10.18
N VAL A 70 -8.24 -8.72 -9.58
CA VAL A 70 -8.00 -8.55 -8.13
C VAL A 70 -9.16 -9.10 -7.32
N GLN A 71 -10.40 -8.79 -7.73
CA GLN A 71 -11.59 -9.36 -7.09
C GLN A 71 -11.63 -10.89 -7.17
N ARG A 72 -11.13 -11.48 -8.27
CA ARG A 72 -11.08 -12.94 -8.45
C ARG A 72 -9.98 -13.60 -7.62
N LEU A 73 -8.87 -12.90 -7.34
CA LEU A 73 -7.77 -13.39 -6.50
C LEU A 73 -8.08 -13.37 -5.00
N GLN A 74 -9.05 -12.56 -4.57
CA GLN A 74 -9.47 -12.45 -3.17
C GLN A 74 -10.65 -13.36 -2.79
N ARG A 75 -11.24 -14.05 -3.76
CA ARG A 75 -12.42 -14.90 -3.59
C ARG A 75 -12.03 -16.34 -3.29
#